data_AF-A0A6J2QZ13-F1
#
_entry.id   AF-A0A6J2QZ13-F1
#
_cell.length_a   1.000
_cell.length_b   1.000
_cell.length_c   1.000
_cell.angle_alpha   90.00
_cell.angle_beta   90.00
_cell.angle_gamma   90.00
#
_symmetry.space_group_name_H-M   'P 1'
#
loop_
_entity.id
_entity.type
_entity.pdbx_description
1 polymer ?
#
loop_
_entity_poly.entity_id
_entity_poly.type
_entity_poly.pdbx_seq_one_letter_code
_entity_poly.pdbx_strand_id
1 'polypeptide(L)'
;MLKKLQRQFCAYNTMGSWQLFVLSFVLACVQLSNARFLSMSGPTYWGVEVAVQPEAAEPEREHSRRSTQQSGRLQARRNQPAEPFSWKYPQDPVDSVKKPPVKFTTQRPMMTNRVAVRCGENRIQVEVNQDLMGRGRLIKPEDIKLGGCSATEIDNLSHVLVFECELHACGSTLVMKENTFLYAFELFYNPRVLGRSRIVRRQSMVIGIECHYPR
;
A
#
# COMPACT_ATOMS: atom_id res chain seq x y z
N MET A 1 -68.26 35.51 -3.92
CA MET A 1 -67.19 34.69 -4.54
C MET A 1 -66.05 35.59 -5.09
N LEU A 2 -65.46 36.47 -4.27
CA LEU A 2 -64.44 37.44 -4.71
C LEU A 2 -63.37 37.66 -3.61
N LYS A 3 -62.85 36.58 -3.02
CA LYS A 3 -61.78 36.65 -1.99
C LYS A 3 -60.68 35.60 -2.14
N LYS A 4 -60.43 35.08 -3.35
CA LYS A 4 -59.42 34.01 -3.57
C LYS A 4 -58.27 34.35 -4.52
N LEU A 5 -58.24 35.53 -5.14
CA LEU A 5 -57.25 35.85 -6.18
C LEU A 5 -56.13 36.82 -5.77
N GLN A 6 -56.06 37.25 -4.50
CA GLN A 6 -55.05 38.24 -4.05
C GLN A 6 -53.92 37.66 -3.19
N ARG A 7 -53.84 36.32 -3.00
CA ARG A 7 -52.77 35.67 -2.22
C ARG A 7 -51.67 35.02 -3.06
N GLN A 8 -51.78 35.03 -4.39
CA GLN A 8 -50.84 34.29 -5.25
C GLN A 8 -49.64 35.12 -5.74
N PHE A 9 -49.60 36.43 -5.49
CA PHE A 9 -48.58 37.34 -6.06
C PHE A 9 -47.49 37.83 -5.09
N CYS A 10 -47.50 37.44 -3.82
CA CYS A 10 -46.49 37.88 -2.83
C CYS A 10 -45.48 36.81 -2.38
N ALA A 11 -45.44 35.63 -3.00
CA ALA A 11 -44.51 34.55 -2.61
C ALA A 11 -43.53 34.15 -3.73
N TYR A 12 -43.40 34.99 -4.77
CA TYR A 12 -42.49 34.74 -5.89
C TYR A 12 -41.40 35.80 -5.94
N ASN A 13 -40.70 36.06 -4.83
CA ASN A 13 -39.48 36.89 -4.83
C ASN A 13 -38.65 36.80 -3.54
N THR A 14 -38.34 35.59 -3.03
CA THR A 14 -37.30 35.42 -1.98
C THR A 14 -36.79 33.96 -1.95
N MET A 15 -36.50 33.34 -3.10
CA MET A 15 -35.94 31.98 -3.12
C MET A 15 -34.87 31.79 -4.21
N GLY A 16 -34.22 32.87 -4.65
CA GLY A 16 -33.12 32.84 -5.62
C GLY A 16 -31.75 33.22 -5.03
N SER A 17 -31.71 33.88 -3.86
CA SER A 17 -30.47 34.43 -3.33
C SER A 17 -29.61 33.37 -2.62
N TRP A 18 -30.21 32.47 -1.85
CA TRP A 18 -29.45 31.44 -1.12
C TRP A 18 -28.87 30.36 -2.06
N GLN A 19 -29.57 30.05 -3.16
CA GLN A 19 -29.11 29.11 -4.20
C GLN A 19 -27.86 29.62 -4.91
N LEU A 20 -27.77 30.92 -5.20
CA LEU A 20 -26.60 31.54 -5.83
C LEU A 20 -25.38 31.56 -4.89
N PHE A 21 -25.58 31.77 -3.58
CA PHE A 21 -24.49 31.68 -2.61
C PHE A 21 -23.94 30.26 -2.48
N VAL A 22 -24.80 29.24 -2.47
CA VAL A 22 -24.37 27.83 -2.40
C VAL A 22 -23.65 27.42 -3.68
N LEU A 23 -24.17 27.77 -4.86
CA LEU A 23 -23.51 27.50 -6.14
C LEU A 23 -22.17 28.23 -6.27
N SER A 24 -22.08 29.47 -5.78
CA SER A 24 -20.83 30.24 -5.73
C SER A 24 -19.81 29.59 -4.78
N PHE A 25 -20.23 29.11 -3.62
CA PHE A 25 -19.34 28.43 -2.66
C PHE A 25 -18.86 27.08 -3.19
N VAL A 26 -19.72 26.31 -3.86
CA VAL A 26 -19.34 25.04 -4.51
C VAL A 26 -18.38 25.28 -5.66
N LEU A 27 -18.62 26.28 -6.52
CA LEU A 27 -17.70 26.64 -7.61
C LEU A 27 -16.36 27.15 -7.07
N ALA A 28 -16.35 27.93 -5.98
CA ALA A 28 -15.12 28.37 -5.32
C ALA A 28 -14.34 27.19 -4.70
N CYS A 29 -15.02 26.23 -4.07
CA CYS A 29 -14.38 25.02 -3.50
C CYS A 29 -13.80 24.10 -4.59
N VAL A 30 -14.46 23.97 -5.74
CA VAL A 30 -13.94 23.22 -6.90
C VAL A 30 -12.71 23.92 -7.49
N GLN A 31 -12.73 25.25 -7.62
CA GLN A 31 -11.59 26.01 -8.15
C GLN A 31 -10.37 26.05 -7.19
N LEU A 32 -10.58 26.07 -5.87
CA LEU A 32 -9.48 26.03 -4.90
C LEU A 32 -8.78 24.66 -4.82
N SER A 33 -9.47 23.60 -5.26
CA SER A 33 -8.91 22.24 -5.34
C SER A 33 -7.95 22.07 -6.53
N ASN A 34 -8.20 22.80 -7.64
CA ASN A 34 -7.37 22.75 -8.84
C ASN A 34 -6.01 23.45 -8.68
N ALA A 35 -5.85 24.35 -7.72
CA ALA A 35 -4.59 25.07 -7.50
C ALA A 35 -3.58 24.35 -6.58
N ARG A 36 -3.88 23.13 -6.10
CA ARG A 36 -2.94 22.33 -5.28
C ARG A 36 -2.42 21.06 -5.97
N PHE A 37 -2.73 20.87 -7.25
CA PHE A 37 -2.38 19.66 -8.00
C PHE A 37 -1.16 19.78 -8.93
N LEU A 38 -0.28 20.75 -8.68
CA LEU A 38 1.06 20.76 -9.28
C LEU A 38 2.09 20.40 -8.21
N SER A 39 2.47 19.12 -8.22
CA SER A 39 3.70 18.53 -7.67
C SER A 39 3.40 17.31 -6.80
N MET A 40 3.03 16.21 -7.45
CA MET A 40 3.35 14.89 -6.94
C MET A 40 3.84 14.04 -8.11
N SER A 41 5.16 14.11 -8.33
CA SER A 41 5.90 13.12 -9.11
C SER A 41 5.66 11.75 -8.49
N GLY A 42 4.88 10.90 -9.18
CA GLY A 42 4.70 9.50 -8.81
C GLY A 42 6.04 8.77 -8.90
N PRO A 43 6.37 7.87 -7.96
CA PRO A 43 7.62 7.12 -8.02
C PRO A 43 7.59 6.17 -9.22
N THR A 44 8.44 6.46 -10.20
CA THR A 44 8.77 5.60 -11.33
C THR A 44 9.66 4.49 -10.80
N TYR A 45 9.06 3.39 -10.34
CA TYR A 45 9.77 2.11 -10.32
C TYR A 45 9.38 1.38 -11.60
N TRP A 46 10.36 0.72 -12.22
CA TRP A 46 10.40 0.16 -13.59
C TRP A 46 11.02 1.09 -14.64
N GLY A 47 12.36 1.08 -14.66
CA GLY A 47 13.21 1.59 -15.75
C GLY A 47 14.65 1.13 -15.54
N VAL A 48 15.02 -0.01 -16.13
CA VAL A 48 16.42 -0.43 -16.27
C VAL A 48 16.97 0.25 -17.51
N GLU A 49 17.95 1.15 -17.34
CA GLU A 49 18.93 1.45 -18.37
C GLU A 49 20.26 1.84 -17.71
N VAL A 50 21.32 1.15 -18.09
CA VAL A 50 22.68 1.25 -17.56
C VAL A 50 23.46 2.20 -18.45
N ALA A 51 24.03 3.28 -17.89
CA ALA A 51 25.31 3.84 -18.35
C ALA A 51 25.93 4.84 -17.35
N VAL A 52 27.09 4.43 -16.83
CA VAL A 52 28.33 5.19 -16.54
C VAL A 52 28.31 6.30 -15.46
N GLN A 53 29.20 6.12 -14.48
CA GLN A 53 29.56 7.06 -13.40
C GLN A 53 30.28 8.30 -13.93
N PRO A 54 30.20 9.42 -13.19
CA PRO A 54 31.39 10.22 -12.95
C PRO A 54 31.65 10.48 -11.45
N GLU A 55 32.94 10.37 -11.12
CA GLU A 55 33.74 11.10 -10.13
C GLU A 55 33.08 11.75 -8.90
N ALA A 56 33.67 11.45 -7.74
CA ALA A 56 33.30 11.92 -6.41
C ALA A 56 33.48 13.44 -6.20
N ALA A 57 32.53 14.04 -5.47
CA ALA A 57 32.72 15.27 -4.70
C ALA A 57 32.08 15.11 -3.31
N GLU A 58 32.84 15.40 -2.27
CA GLU A 58 32.55 15.14 -0.84
C GLU A 58 31.70 16.25 -0.20
N PRO A 59 30.73 15.94 0.71
CA PRO A 59 30.15 16.94 1.58
C PRO A 59 30.63 16.80 3.04
N GLU A 60 31.01 17.95 3.57
CA GLU A 60 31.59 18.27 4.88
C GLU A 60 30.71 17.81 6.09
N ARG A 61 31.30 17.11 7.07
CA ARG A 61 30.63 16.63 8.31
C ARG A 61 30.99 17.48 9.54
N GLU A 62 30.33 18.61 9.75
CA GLU A 62 30.60 19.47 10.94
C GLU A 62 29.52 19.42 12.05
N HIS A 63 28.68 18.37 12.13
CA HIS A 63 27.57 18.34 13.12
C HIS A 63 27.56 17.18 14.13
N SER A 64 28.59 16.33 14.16
CA SER A 64 28.59 15.15 15.06
C SER A 64 29.12 15.42 16.48
N ARG A 65 29.79 16.56 16.72
CA ARG A 65 30.57 16.77 17.97
C ARG A 65 29.79 17.23 19.20
N ARG A 66 28.48 17.57 19.09
CA ARG A 66 27.73 18.14 20.23
C ARG A 66 26.88 17.15 21.04
N SER A 67 26.74 15.90 20.59
CA SER A 67 25.87 14.93 21.28
C SER A 67 26.53 14.23 22.48
N THR A 68 27.85 14.37 22.66
CA THR A 68 28.59 13.59 23.68
C THR A 68 28.51 14.16 25.11
N GLN A 69 27.89 15.32 25.34
CA GLN A 69 27.87 15.93 26.68
C GLN A 69 26.62 15.62 27.52
N GLN A 70 25.59 14.97 26.97
CA GLN A 70 24.31 14.78 27.68
C GLN A 70 23.87 13.32 27.78
N SER A 71 24.78 12.45 28.21
CA SER A 71 24.44 11.13 28.75
C SER A 71 25.11 10.93 30.10
N GLY A 72 24.88 11.88 31.00
CA GLY A 72 25.20 11.74 32.41
C GLY A 72 24.06 11.03 33.12
N ARG A 73 24.34 9.81 33.62
CA ARG A 73 23.61 9.11 34.70
C ARG A 73 22.47 8.16 34.30
N LEU A 74 22.82 7.09 33.61
CA LEU A 74 22.18 5.78 33.83
C LEU A 74 23.18 4.90 34.59
N GLN A 75 23.00 4.75 35.90
CA GLN A 75 23.82 3.83 36.69
C GLN A 75 23.44 2.39 36.35
N ALA A 76 24.24 1.76 35.49
CA ALA A 76 24.16 0.33 35.24
C ALA A 76 24.74 -0.43 36.44
N ARG A 77 23.88 -1.14 37.16
CA ARG A 77 24.26 -2.08 38.22
C ARG A 77 25.07 -3.22 37.59
N ARG A 78 26.40 -3.11 37.64
CA ARG A 78 27.34 -4.10 37.10
C ARG A 78 27.44 -5.26 38.08
N ASN A 79 26.73 -6.34 37.83
CA ASN A 79 27.00 -7.62 38.47
C ASN A 79 27.26 -8.68 37.38
N GLN A 80 28.42 -9.33 37.53
CA GLN A 80 29.04 -10.39 36.72
C GLN A 80 29.92 -9.92 35.54
N PRO A 81 31.23 -10.30 35.53
CA PRO A 81 32.04 -10.26 34.33
C PRO A 81 31.46 -11.29 33.36
N ALA A 82 30.82 -10.82 32.30
CA ALA A 82 30.52 -11.69 31.15
C ALA A 82 31.87 -12.25 30.67
N GLU A 83 31.98 -13.57 30.55
CA GLU A 83 33.13 -14.20 29.88
C GLU A 83 33.41 -13.44 28.58
N PRO A 84 34.67 -13.09 28.29
CA PRO A 84 34.98 -12.32 27.09
C PRO A 84 34.54 -13.11 25.87
N PHE A 85 33.53 -12.58 25.16
CA PHE A 85 33.04 -13.13 23.91
C PHE A 85 34.23 -13.36 22.98
N SER A 86 34.49 -14.63 22.63
CA SER A 86 35.65 -15.06 21.85
C SER A 86 35.59 -14.66 20.38
N TRP A 87 34.47 -14.08 19.95
CA TRP A 87 34.30 -13.63 18.58
C TRP A 87 35.21 -12.44 18.28
N LYS A 88 36.01 -12.60 17.24
CA LYS A 88 36.80 -11.54 16.61
C LYS A 88 36.21 -11.25 15.26
N TYR A 89 36.19 -9.98 14.88
CA TYR A 89 35.87 -9.60 13.52
C TYR A 89 36.86 -10.30 12.57
N PRO A 90 36.40 -10.98 11.51
CA PRO A 90 37.30 -11.60 10.55
C PRO A 90 38.29 -10.56 10.01
N GLN A 91 39.59 -10.84 10.10
CA GLN A 91 40.60 -9.97 9.51
C GLN A 91 40.70 -10.27 8.01
N ASP A 92 40.81 -9.21 7.19
CA ASP A 92 41.13 -9.32 5.78
C ASP A 92 42.51 -10.01 5.63
N PRO A 93 42.68 -10.97 4.70
CA PRO A 93 42.34 -10.79 3.30
C PRO A 93 41.34 -11.83 2.79
N VAL A 94 40.27 -11.35 2.16
CA VAL A 94 39.44 -12.22 1.32
C VAL A 94 40.30 -12.64 0.13
N ASP A 95 40.88 -13.84 0.16
CA ASP A 95 41.32 -14.51 -1.06
C ASP A 95 40.19 -14.32 -2.07
N SER A 96 40.47 -13.60 -3.16
CA SER A 96 39.45 -13.24 -4.15
C SER A 96 38.74 -14.52 -4.53
N VAL A 97 37.50 -14.67 -4.05
CA VAL A 97 36.72 -15.89 -4.22
C VAL A 97 36.57 -16.06 -5.73
N LYS A 98 37.37 -16.93 -6.35
CA LYS A 98 37.28 -17.30 -7.78
C LYS A 98 36.00 -18.05 -8.10
N LYS A 99 35.10 -18.21 -7.11
CA LYS A 99 33.80 -18.81 -7.32
C LYS A 99 32.94 -17.77 -8.05
N PRO A 100 32.44 -18.07 -9.26
CA PRO A 100 31.51 -17.18 -9.92
C PRO A 100 30.33 -16.89 -8.98
N PRO A 101 29.75 -15.67 -9.04
CA PRO A 101 28.60 -15.33 -8.21
C PRO A 101 27.56 -16.42 -8.36
N VAL A 102 27.05 -16.93 -7.23
CA VAL A 102 25.95 -17.88 -7.24
C VAL A 102 24.84 -17.25 -8.06
N LYS A 103 24.42 -17.92 -9.13
CA LYS A 103 23.28 -17.47 -9.92
C LYS A 103 22.05 -17.54 -9.02
N PHE A 104 21.65 -16.40 -8.48
CA PHE A 104 20.42 -16.28 -7.72
C PHE A 104 19.26 -16.38 -8.69
N THR A 105 18.70 -17.57 -8.81
CA THR A 105 17.45 -17.76 -9.55
C THR A 105 16.31 -17.36 -8.62
N THR A 106 15.60 -16.27 -8.94
CA THR A 106 14.36 -15.93 -8.25
C THR A 106 13.35 -17.05 -8.48
N GLN A 107 13.09 -17.83 -7.44
CA GLN A 107 12.02 -18.82 -7.44
C GLN A 107 10.69 -18.07 -7.60
N ARG A 108 9.87 -18.46 -8.57
CA ARG A 108 8.50 -17.94 -8.64
C ARG A 108 7.74 -18.49 -7.43
N PRO A 109 7.05 -17.65 -6.64
CA PRO A 109 6.20 -18.15 -5.58
C PRO A 109 5.16 -19.08 -6.21
N MET A 110 5.14 -20.33 -5.73
CA MET A 110 4.17 -21.32 -6.16
C MET A 110 2.78 -20.88 -5.71
N MET A 111 1.77 -20.99 -6.58
CA MET A 111 0.39 -20.69 -6.20
C MET A 111 0.00 -21.54 -5.00
N THR A 112 -0.30 -20.87 -3.89
CA THR A 112 -0.83 -21.53 -2.70
C THR A 112 -2.32 -21.78 -2.90
N ASN A 113 -2.83 -22.95 -2.52
CA ASN A 113 -4.26 -23.30 -2.54
C ASN A 113 -5.12 -22.44 -1.58
N ARG A 114 -4.62 -21.28 -1.15
CA ARG A 114 -5.28 -20.34 -0.23
C ARG A 114 -5.92 -19.17 -0.93
N VAL A 115 -5.61 -18.95 -2.20
CA VAL A 115 -6.26 -17.93 -3.03
C VAL A 115 -6.81 -18.64 -4.26
N ALA A 116 -8.12 -18.60 -4.43
CA ALA A 116 -8.80 -19.07 -5.62
C ALA A 116 -9.40 -17.86 -6.35
N VAL A 117 -9.27 -17.85 -7.67
CA VAL A 117 -9.68 -16.72 -8.51
C VAL A 117 -10.63 -17.23 -9.58
N ARG A 118 -11.76 -16.55 -9.72
CA ARG A 118 -12.74 -16.78 -10.79
C ARG A 118 -12.90 -15.50 -11.59
N CYS A 119 -12.46 -15.55 -12.84
CA CYS A 119 -12.55 -14.46 -13.80
C CYS A 119 -13.88 -14.58 -14.57
N GLY A 120 -14.84 -13.70 -14.27
CA GLY A 120 -16.08 -13.57 -15.03
C GLY A 120 -15.92 -12.64 -16.23
N GLU A 121 -17.02 -12.28 -16.89
CA GLU A 121 -16.99 -11.43 -18.09
C GLU A 121 -16.65 -9.97 -17.78
N ASN A 122 -17.29 -9.39 -16.75
CA ASN A 122 -17.11 -8.01 -16.32
C ASN A 122 -16.73 -7.89 -14.83
N ARG A 123 -16.65 -9.02 -14.12
CA ARG A 123 -16.43 -9.12 -12.68
C ARG A 123 -15.41 -10.20 -12.37
N ILE A 124 -14.72 -10.03 -11.24
CA ILE A 124 -13.81 -11.00 -10.67
C ILE A 124 -14.28 -11.37 -9.27
N GLN A 125 -14.22 -12.66 -8.96
CA GLN A 125 -14.43 -13.19 -7.63
C GLN A 125 -13.12 -13.82 -7.12
N VAL A 126 -12.67 -13.38 -5.96
CA VAL A 126 -11.46 -13.88 -5.31
C VAL A 126 -11.83 -14.44 -3.95
N GLU A 127 -11.60 -15.73 -3.78
CA GLU A 127 -11.78 -16.45 -2.52
C GLU A 127 -10.43 -16.58 -1.83
N VAL A 128 -10.33 -16.11 -0.59
CA VAL A 128 -9.09 -16.08 0.18
C VAL A 128 -9.29 -16.80 1.50
N ASN A 129 -8.51 -17.86 1.75
CA ASN A 129 -8.49 -18.51 3.05
C ASN A 129 -7.88 -17.58 4.10
N GLN A 130 -8.55 -17.43 5.24
CA GLN A 130 -8.10 -16.57 6.34
C GLN A 130 -6.77 -17.04 6.95
N ASP A 131 -6.40 -18.32 6.90
CA ASP A 131 -5.03 -18.77 7.20
C ASP A 131 -4.10 -18.58 6.00
N LEU A 132 -4.07 -17.37 5.43
CA LEU A 132 -3.34 -17.02 4.21
C LEU A 132 -1.84 -17.41 4.28
N MET A 133 -1.26 -17.37 5.47
CA MET A 133 0.15 -17.69 5.71
C MET A 133 0.41 -19.17 6.03
N GLY A 134 -0.62 -19.98 6.28
CA GLY A 134 -0.45 -21.40 6.61
C GLY A 134 0.11 -21.69 7.98
N ARG A 135 -0.13 -20.81 8.94
CA ARG A 135 0.39 -20.92 10.31
C ARG A 135 -0.72 -21.21 11.32
N GLY A 136 -1.93 -21.52 10.85
CA GLY A 136 -3.14 -21.64 11.68
C GLY A 136 -3.56 -20.32 12.31
N ARG A 137 -3.09 -19.18 11.79
CA ARG A 137 -3.45 -17.84 12.31
C ARG A 137 -4.34 -17.14 11.30
N LEU A 138 -5.61 -17.05 11.65
CA LEU A 138 -6.61 -16.36 10.84
C LEU A 138 -6.30 -14.86 10.79
N ILE A 139 -6.20 -14.34 9.57
CA ILE A 139 -6.09 -12.90 9.33
C ILE A 139 -7.45 -12.24 9.54
N LYS A 140 -7.42 -10.96 9.90
CA LYS A 140 -8.65 -10.17 10.00
C LYS A 140 -9.06 -9.64 8.63
N PRO A 141 -10.37 -9.59 8.32
CA PRO A 141 -10.87 -9.02 7.07
C PRO A 141 -10.37 -7.59 6.82
N GLU A 142 -10.23 -6.77 7.87
CA GLU A 142 -9.80 -5.37 7.74
C GLU A 142 -8.32 -5.19 7.38
N ASP A 143 -7.51 -6.23 7.61
CA ASP A 143 -6.08 -6.23 7.36
C ASP A 143 -5.75 -6.69 5.92
N ILE A 144 -6.75 -7.10 5.13
CA ILE A 144 -6.59 -7.57 3.75
C ILE A 144 -7.52 -6.82 2.78
N LYS A 145 -6.99 -6.46 1.61
CA LYS A 145 -7.72 -5.70 0.59
C LYS A 145 -7.35 -6.15 -0.82
N LEU A 146 -8.34 -6.19 -1.71
CA LEU A 146 -8.11 -6.38 -3.14
C LEU A 146 -7.96 -5.00 -3.80
N GLY A 147 -6.71 -4.63 -4.05
CA GLY A 147 -6.29 -3.28 -4.43
C GLY A 147 -6.69 -2.28 -3.35
N GLY A 148 -7.82 -1.60 -3.56
CA GLY A 148 -8.42 -0.68 -2.59
C GLY A 148 -9.67 -1.20 -1.86
N CYS A 149 -10.23 -2.34 -2.28
CA CYS A 149 -11.55 -2.80 -1.86
C CYS A 149 -11.50 -3.78 -0.68
N SER A 150 -12.51 -3.70 0.18
CA SER A 150 -12.74 -4.64 1.29
C SER A 150 -13.42 -5.92 0.78
N ALA A 151 -13.40 -6.98 1.60
CA ALA A 151 -14.15 -8.20 1.32
C ALA A 151 -15.65 -7.91 1.23
N THR A 152 -16.31 -8.51 0.24
CA THR A 152 -17.75 -8.40 0.01
C THR A 152 -18.51 -9.32 0.95
N GLU A 153 -17.96 -10.51 1.22
CA GLU A 153 -18.55 -11.53 2.07
C GLU A 153 -17.49 -12.23 2.91
N ILE A 154 -17.91 -12.71 4.09
CA ILE A 154 -17.07 -13.43 5.05
C ILE A 154 -17.78 -14.74 5.41
N ASP A 155 -17.20 -15.86 5.01
CA ASP A 155 -17.64 -17.18 5.46
C ASP A 155 -16.88 -17.59 6.72
N ASN A 156 -17.58 -17.49 7.86
CA ASN A 156 -17.03 -17.84 9.17
C ASN A 156 -16.90 -19.35 9.41
N LEU A 157 -17.64 -20.19 8.67
CA LEU A 157 -17.59 -21.65 8.84
C LEU A 157 -16.37 -22.23 8.14
N SER A 158 -16.11 -21.77 6.92
CA SER A 158 -14.96 -22.22 6.12
C SER A 158 -13.70 -21.37 6.33
N HIS A 159 -13.80 -20.27 7.09
CA HIS A 159 -12.75 -19.27 7.27
C HIS A 159 -12.25 -18.70 5.93
N VAL A 160 -13.17 -18.31 5.06
CA VAL A 160 -12.87 -17.77 3.72
C VAL A 160 -13.42 -16.35 3.60
N LEU A 161 -12.63 -15.46 3.01
CA LEU A 161 -13.01 -14.12 2.62
C LEU A 161 -13.30 -14.10 1.13
N VAL A 162 -14.43 -13.53 0.73
CA VAL A 162 -14.81 -13.41 -0.67
C VAL A 162 -14.77 -11.95 -1.06
N PHE A 163 -14.01 -11.66 -2.11
CA PHE A 163 -13.96 -10.36 -2.76
C PHE A 163 -14.66 -10.49 -4.10
N GLU A 164 -15.65 -9.63 -4.35
CA GLU A 164 -16.29 -9.53 -5.65
C GLU A 164 -16.22 -8.07 -6.11
N CYS A 165 -15.63 -7.83 -7.28
CA CYS A 165 -15.57 -6.49 -7.86
C CYS A 165 -15.58 -6.52 -9.39
N GLU A 166 -15.86 -5.38 -10.00
CA GLU A 166 -15.77 -5.20 -11.45
C GLU A 166 -14.32 -5.22 -11.93
N LEU A 167 -14.10 -5.65 -13.18
CA LEU A 167 -12.76 -5.80 -13.75
C LEU A 167 -11.96 -4.50 -13.84
N HIS A 168 -12.64 -3.36 -13.96
CA HIS A 168 -12.03 -2.02 -14.03
C HIS A 168 -12.01 -1.28 -12.67
N ALA A 169 -12.52 -1.93 -11.62
CA ALA A 169 -12.65 -1.32 -10.30
C ALA A 169 -11.50 -1.72 -9.37
N CYS A 170 -11.55 -1.22 -8.14
CA CYS A 170 -10.65 -1.62 -7.05
C CYS A 170 -9.16 -1.43 -7.33
N GLY A 171 -8.77 -0.58 -8.28
CA GLY A 171 -7.37 -0.34 -8.64
C GLY A 171 -6.79 -1.39 -9.59
N SER A 172 -7.65 -2.09 -10.33
CA SER A 172 -7.24 -2.97 -11.42
C SER A 172 -6.41 -2.24 -12.48
N THR A 173 -5.42 -2.91 -13.06
CA THR A 173 -4.69 -2.42 -14.24
C THR A 173 -5.02 -3.28 -15.45
N LEU A 174 -5.44 -2.64 -16.55
CA LEU A 174 -5.64 -3.30 -17.83
C LEU A 174 -4.39 -3.14 -18.69
N VAL A 175 -3.80 -4.26 -19.10
CA VAL A 175 -2.71 -4.32 -20.07
C VAL A 175 -3.22 -4.92 -21.36
N MET A 176 -3.12 -4.14 -22.43
CA MET A 176 -3.46 -4.57 -23.78
C MET A 176 -2.23 -5.25 -24.40
N LYS A 177 -2.32 -6.54 -24.69
CA LYS A 177 -1.34 -7.28 -25.51
C LYS A 177 -1.90 -7.48 -26.91
N GLU A 178 -1.09 -8.06 -27.81
CA GLU A 178 -1.46 -8.27 -29.22
C GLU A 178 -2.81 -9.01 -29.35
N ASN A 179 -2.94 -10.15 -28.67
CA ASN A 179 -4.10 -11.06 -28.78
C ASN A 179 -4.84 -11.28 -27.46
N THR A 180 -4.43 -10.64 -26.37
CA THR A 180 -5.06 -10.82 -25.05
C THR A 180 -5.17 -9.52 -24.26
N PHE A 181 -6.25 -9.40 -23.50
CA PHE A 181 -6.42 -8.39 -22.47
C PHE A 181 -6.08 -9.01 -21.11
N LEU A 182 -5.17 -8.37 -20.39
CA LEU A 182 -4.76 -8.82 -19.07
C LEU A 182 -5.24 -7.81 -18.04
N TYR A 183 -6.15 -8.26 -17.17
CA TYR A 183 -6.54 -7.53 -15.97
C TYR A 183 -5.71 -7.99 -14.80
N ALA A 184 -4.97 -7.07 -14.19
CA ALA A 184 -4.14 -7.33 -13.02
C ALA A 184 -4.72 -6.65 -11.78
N PHE A 185 -4.73 -7.38 -10.68
CA PHE A 185 -5.12 -6.92 -9.35
C PHE A 185 -4.02 -7.26 -8.34
N GLU A 186 -3.96 -6.51 -7.25
CA GLU A 186 -3.02 -6.76 -6.15
C GLU A 186 -3.81 -7.02 -4.87
N LEU A 187 -3.66 -8.19 -4.28
CA LEU A 187 -4.22 -8.51 -2.98
C LEU A 187 -3.20 -8.17 -1.89
N PHE A 188 -3.53 -7.16 -1.09
CA PHE A 188 -2.67 -6.60 -0.05
C PHE A 188 -3.06 -7.12 1.32
N TYR A 189 -2.13 -7.78 2.01
CA TYR A 189 -2.24 -8.09 3.44
C TYR A 189 -1.27 -7.21 4.26
N ASN A 190 -1.83 -6.35 5.11
CA ASN A 190 -1.09 -5.39 5.92
C ASN A 190 -1.68 -5.33 7.35
N PRO A 191 -1.19 -6.19 8.27
CA PRO A 191 -1.79 -6.30 9.60
C PRO A 191 -1.53 -5.05 10.44
N ARG A 192 -2.57 -4.58 11.12
CA ARG A 192 -2.44 -3.52 12.13
C ARG A 192 -1.57 -3.98 13.28
N VAL A 193 -0.70 -3.08 13.73
CA VAL A 193 0.23 -3.34 14.82
C VAL A 193 -0.42 -2.88 16.11
N LEU A 194 -0.92 -3.85 16.88
CA LEU A 194 -1.56 -3.59 18.17
C LEU A 194 -0.50 -3.73 19.27
N GLY A 195 0.09 -2.61 19.69
CA GLY A 195 1.06 -2.61 20.78
C GLY A 195 1.72 -1.26 21.02
N ARG A 196 2.07 -0.96 22.28
CA ARG A 196 2.91 0.19 22.68
C ARG A 196 4.41 -0.16 22.67
N SER A 197 4.79 -1.32 22.14
CA SER A 197 6.18 -1.76 22.11
C SER A 197 6.98 -0.89 21.14
N ARG A 198 8.20 -0.50 21.55
CA ARG A 198 9.12 0.25 20.69
C ARG A 198 9.61 -0.58 19.48
N ILE A 199 9.46 -1.90 19.54
CA ILE A 199 9.81 -2.82 18.45
C ILE A 199 8.52 -3.45 17.94
N VAL A 200 8.29 -3.32 16.64
CA VAL A 200 7.12 -3.84 15.95
C VAL A 200 7.60 -4.70 14.79
N ARG A 201 7.23 -5.99 14.80
CA ARG A 201 7.53 -6.91 13.69
C ARG A 201 6.28 -7.09 12.84
N ARG A 202 6.22 -6.44 11.69
CA ARG A 202 5.14 -6.59 10.71
C ARG A 202 5.59 -7.50 9.57
N GLN A 203 4.74 -8.44 9.17
CA GLN A 203 4.90 -9.24 7.96
C GLN A 203 3.74 -8.89 7.02
N SER A 204 3.96 -7.93 6.13
CA SER A 204 3.03 -7.60 5.05
C SER A 204 3.31 -8.48 3.83
N MET A 205 2.29 -8.72 3.02
CA MET A 205 2.39 -9.53 1.81
C MET A 205 1.52 -8.93 0.70
N VAL A 206 1.98 -9.06 -0.55
CA VAL A 206 1.25 -8.66 -1.75
C VAL A 206 1.17 -9.88 -2.68
N ILE A 207 -0.02 -10.18 -3.16
CA ILE A 207 -0.27 -11.28 -4.10
C ILE A 207 -0.84 -10.68 -5.39
N GLY A 208 -0.14 -10.87 -6.51
CA GLY A 208 -0.64 -10.49 -7.82
C GLY A 208 -1.68 -11.48 -8.32
N ILE A 209 -2.79 -10.97 -8.84
CA ILE A 209 -3.89 -11.73 -9.42
C ILE A 209 -4.06 -11.27 -10.86
N GLU A 210 -4.15 -12.21 -11.80
CA GLU A 210 -4.29 -11.90 -13.22
C GLU A 210 -5.46 -12.67 -13.84
N CYS A 211 -6.29 -11.96 -14.60
CA CYS A 211 -7.31 -12.54 -15.47
C CYS A 211 -6.94 -12.25 -16.93
N HIS A 212 -6.85 -13.31 -17.73
CA HIS A 212 -6.43 -13.24 -19.14
C HIS A 212 -7.65 -13.49 -20.03
N TYR A 213 -7.93 -12.57 -20.93
CA TYR A 213 -9.05 -12.65 -21.86
C TYR A 213 -8.52 -12.63 -23.30
N PRO A 214 -8.94 -13.58 -24.16
CA PRO A 214 -8.62 -13.51 -25.58
C PRO A 214 -9.34 -12.32 -26.24
N ARG A 215 -8.71 -11.77 -27.27
CA ARG A 215 -9.25 -10.68 -28.08
C ARG A 215 -10.16 -11.17 -29.19
#